data_AF-A0A928NY57-F1
#
_entry.id   AF-A0A928NY57-F1
#
_cell.length_a   1.000
_cell.length_b   1.000
_cell.length_c   1.000
_cell.angle_alpha   90.00
_cell.angle_beta   90.00
_cell.angle_gamma   90.00
#
_symmetry.space_group_name_H-M   'P 1'
#
loop_
_entity.id
_entity.type
_entity.pdbx_description
1 polymer ?
#
loop_
_entity_poly.entity_id
_entity_poly.type
_entity_poly.pdbx_seq_one_letter_code
_entity_poly.pdbx_strand_id
1 'polypeptide(L)'
;MTKPKKRIFSLDGDTVEVIYYYDESCGKHLGDYPDFESHPRYTPTGRPWVDVTMTGCEFSETEEQDCGSCRYLQKEKTNDIIGVCVHEKRRLAVSGKDEQ
;
A
#
# COMPACT_ATOMS: atom_id res chain seq x y z
N MET A 1 -29.62 -2.78 0.49
CA MET A 1 -28.30 -3.26 0.94
C MET A 1 -27.43 -3.54 -0.29
N THR A 2 -26.48 -2.65 -0.58
CA THR A 2 -25.52 -2.83 -1.68
C THR A 2 -24.52 -3.91 -1.28
N LYS A 3 -24.28 -4.90 -2.16
CA LYS A 3 -23.27 -5.95 -1.87
C LYS A 3 -21.88 -5.31 -1.78
N PRO A 4 -21.03 -5.76 -0.83
CA PRO A 4 -19.65 -5.30 -0.79
C PRO A 4 -18.93 -5.70 -2.07
N LYS A 5 -18.09 -4.80 -2.58
CA LYS A 5 -17.24 -5.04 -3.74
C LYS A 5 -15.86 -5.41 -3.26
N LYS A 6 -15.23 -6.37 -3.93
CA LYS A 6 -13.86 -6.76 -3.64
C LYS A 6 -12.92 -6.19 -4.70
N ARG A 7 -11.76 -5.74 -4.26
CA ARG A 7 -10.60 -5.48 -5.11
C ARG A 7 -9.36 -6.18 -4.57
N ILE A 8 -8.55 -6.73 -5.47
CA ILE A 8 -7.25 -7.31 -5.15
C ILE A 8 -6.20 -6.43 -5.83
N PHE A 9 -5.20 -5.99 -5.06
CA PHE A 9 -4.04 -5.26 -5.55
C PHE A 9 -2.88 -6.24 -5.63
N SER A 10 -2.21 -6.30 -6.77
CA SER A 10 -1.09 -7.23 -6.99
C SER A 10 0.18 -6.47 -7.35
N LEU A 11 1.13 -6.40 -6.41
CA LEU A 11 2.39 -5.68 -6.59
C LEU A 11 3.53 -6.49 -5.98
N ASP A 12 4.66 -6.52 -6.70
CA ASP A 12 5.92 -7.07 -6.21
C ASP A 12 5.80 -8.51 -5.63
N GLY A 13 4.98 -9.33 -6.29
CA GLY A 13 4.73 -10.72 -5.90
C GLY A 13 3.83 -10.91 -4.68
N ASP A 14 3.30 -9.84 -4.08
CA ASP A 14 2.33 -9.88 -2.99
C ASP A 14 0.93 -9.44 -3.47
N THR A 15 -0.09 -9.82 -2.69
CA THR A 15 -1.47 -9.38 -2.93
C THR A 15 -2.15 -8.85 -1.68
N VAL A 16 -2.84 -7.72 -1.82
CA VAL A 16 -3.68 -7.14 -0.76
C VAL A 16 -5.12 -7.15 -1.23
N GLU A 17 -6.00 -7.77 -0.45
CA GLU A 17 -7.45 -7.73 -0.66
C GLU A 17 -8.05 -6.56 0.11
N VAL A 18 -8.85 -5.74 -0.56
CA VAL A 18 -9.60 -4.62 0.03
C VAL A 18 -11.08 -4.81 -0.26
N ILE A 19 -11.88 -4.74 0.80
CA ILE A 19 -13.34 -4.81 0.71
C ILE A 19 -13.90 -3.40 0.71
N TYR A 20 -14.76 -3.11 -0.26
CA TYR A 20 -15.44 -1.84 -0.40
C TYR A 20 -16.91 -2.00 -0.01
N TYR A 21 -17.32 -1.38 1.09
CA TYR A 21 -18.72 -1.28 1.49
C TYR A 21 -19.32 0.04 0.99
N TYR A 22 -20.62 0.03 0.70
CA TYR A 22 -21.32 1.26 0.36
C TYR A 22 -21.74 1.97 1.63
N ASP A 23 -21.28 3.20 1.81
CA ASP A 23 -21.67 4.08 2.90
C ASP A 23 -22.79 5.01 2.42
N GLU A 24 -23.98 4.85 3.00
CA GLU A 24 -25.17 5.62 2.61
C GLU A 24 -25.07 7.09 3.02
N SER A 25 -24.29 7.43 4.04
CA SER A 25 -24.16 8.80 4.55
C SER A 25 -23.39 9.72 3.60
N CYS A 26 -22.38 9.18 2.91
CA CYS A 26 -21.59 9.90 1.92
C CYS A 26 -21.92 9.50 0.47
N GLY A 27 -22.78 8.49 0.27
CA GLY A 27 -23.20 7.99 -1.03
C GLY A 27 -22.07 7.33 -1.84
N LYS A 28 -21.00 6.86 -1.18
CA LYS A 28 -19.77 6.35 -1.81
C LYS A 28 -19.41 4.96 -1.32
N HIS A 29 -18.56 4.28 -2.09
CA HIS A 29 -17.91 3.06 -1.64
C HIS A 29 -16.64 3.41 -0.85
N LEU A 30 -16.56 2.97 0.40
CA LEU A 30 -15.39 3.13 1.27
C LEU A 30 -14.63 1.82 1.31
N GLY A 31 -13.32 1.88 1.06
CA GLY A 31 -12.44 0.72 1.14
C GLY A 31 -11.93 0.51 2.56
N ASP A 32 -11.97 -0.72 3.03
CA ASP A 32 -11.36 -1.16 4.29
C ASP A 32 -9.90 -1.55 4.02
N TYR A 33 -9.01 -0.57 4.05
CA TYR A 33 -7.58 -0.75 3.76
C TYR A 33 -6.83 -1.19 5.02
N PRO A 34 -5.81 -2.07 4.90
CA PRO A 34 -4.95 -2.39 6.02
C PRO A 34 -4.23 -1.16 6.59
N ASP A 35 -4.02 -1.15 7.91
CA ASP A 35 -3.20 -0.13 8.58
C ASP A 35 -1.71 -0.44 8.40
N PHE A 36 -1.10 0.15 7.37
CA PHE A 36 0.32 -0.03 7.08
C PHE A 36 1.25 0.78 8.00
N GLU A 37 0.73 1.75 8.75
CA GLU A 37 1.52 2.60 9.64
C GLU A 37 1.76 1.91 10.97
N SER A 38 0.70 1.44 11.63
CA SER A 38 0.83 0.71 12.92
C SER A 38 1.19 -0.76 12.71
N HIS A 39 0.80 -1.36 11.58
CA HIS A 39 1.05 -2.78 11.27
C HIS A 39 1.73 -2.92 9.90
N PRO A 40 3.05 -2.63 9.81
CA PRO A 40 3.78 -2.70 8.55
C PRO A 40 3.68 -4.06 7.89
N ARG A 41 3.34 -4.06 6.60
CA ARG A 41 3.32 -5.25 5.74
C ARG A 41 4.39 -5.13 4.68
N TYR A 42 5.12 -6.21 4.44
CA TYR A 42 6.18 -6.27 3.44
C TYR A 42 5.89 -7.36 2.41
N THR A 43 6.26 -7.09 1.16
CA THR A 43 6.19 -8.03 0.05
C THR A 43 7.24 -9.13 0.22
N PRO A 44 7.17 -10.24 -0.55
CA PRO A 44 8.21 -11.27 -0.58
C PRO A 44 9.60 -10.74 -0.94
N THR A 45 9.70 -9.63 -1.68
CA THR A 45 11.00 -9.01 -1.98
C THR A 45 11.49 -8.07 -0.87
N GLY A 46 10.70 -7.88 0.19
CA GLY A 46 11.02 -7.05 1.35
C GLY A 46 10.61 -5.59 1.20
N ARG A 47 9.81 -5.23 0.20
CA ARG A 47 9.34 -3.84 0.00
C ARG A 47 8.10 -3.58 0.84
N PRO A 48 8.00 -2.47 1.57
CA PRO A 48 6.82 -2.18 2.37
C PRO A 48 5.64 -1.77 1.49
N TRP A 49 4.47 -2.29 1.82
CA TRP A 49 3.21 -1.68 1.41
C TRP A 49 3.01 -0.37 2.16
N VAL A 50 2.46 0.62 1.46
CA VAL A 50 2.14 1.94 2.01
C VAL A 50 0.83 2.44 1.41
N ASP A 51 0.11 3.26 2.15
CA ASP A 51 -0.95 4.10 1.61
C ASP A 51 -0.43 5.51 1.28
N VAL A 52 -1.18 6.24 0.45
CA VAL A 52 -0.81 7.60 0.00
C VAL A 52 -0.88 8.64 1.12
N THR A 53 -1.59 8.37 2.20
CA THR A 53 -1.81 9.30 3.32
C THR A 53 -0.80 9.15 4.45
N MET A 54 -0.01 8.07 4.45
CA MET A 54 1.07 7.89 5.42
C MET A 54 2.04 9.05 5.41
N THR A 55 2.52 9.40 6.60
CA THR A 55 3.62 10.36 6.78
C THR A 55 4.83 9.91 5.96
N GLY A 56 5.33 10.81 5.13
CA GLY A 56 6.50 10.63 4.29
C GLY A 56 7.74 10.37 5.13
N CYS A 57 8.59 9.47 4.65
CA CYS A 57 9.87 9.19 5.28
C CYS A 57 10.93 10.22 4.87
N GLU A 58 12.07 10.21 5.55
CA GLU A 58 13.26 11.03 5.25
C GLU A 58 13.80 10.88 3.82
N PHE A 59 13.43 9.81 3.10
CA PHE A 59 13.83 9.58 1.71
C PHE A 59 12.85 10.15 0.69
N SER A 60 11.73 10.72 1.14
CA SER A 60 10.82 11.39 0.22
C SER A 60 11.50 12.63 -0.34
N GLU A 61 11.69 12.67 -1.66
CA GLU A 61 12.22 13.84 -2.37
C GLU A 61 11.16 14.96 -2.52
N THR A 62 10.01 14.85 -1.83
CA THR A 62 8.90 15.81 -1.91
C THR A 62 8.76 16.65 -0.64
N GLU A 63 8.46 17.93 -0.82
CA GLU A 63 8.18 18.86 0.29
C GLU A 63 6.89 18.51 1.04
N GLU A 64 5.96 17.85 0.36
CA GLU A 64 4.63 17.50 0.89
C GLU A 64 4.70 16.42 1.99
N GLN A 65 5.85 15.72 2.11
CA GLN A 65 6.09 14.70 3.14
C GLN A 65 4.91 13.72 3.27
N ASP A 66 4.28 13.35 2.16
CA ASP A 66 3.34 12.23 2.08
C ASP A 66 3.84 11.19 1.07
N CYS A 67 3.33 9.96 1.20
CA CYS A 67 3.67 8.89 0.28
C CYS A 67 2.98 9.06 -1.08
N GLY A 68 1.85 9.77 -1.15
CA GLY A 68 1.04 9.97 -2.35
C GLY A 68 1.75 10.68 -3.49
N SER A 69 2.57 11.67 -3.17
CA SER A 69 3.39 12.42 -4.13
C SER A 69 4.81 11.87 -4.28
N CYS A 70 5.20 10.91 -3.45
CA CYS A 70 6.54 10.34 -3.49
C CYS A 70 6.78 9.53 -4.77
N ARG A 71 7.83 9.88 -5.54
CA ARG A 71 8.19 9.15 -6.77
C ARG A 71 8.53 7.66 -6.55
N TYR A 72 8.84 7.28 -5.32
CA TYR A 72 9.16 5.91 -4.93
C TYR A 72 7.91 5.09 -4.58
N LEU A 73 6.71 5.66 -4.65
CA LEU A 73 5.47 4.91 -4.50
C LEU A 73 5.07 4.29 -5.85
N GLN A 74 5.21 2.97 -5.97
CA GLN A 74 4.70 2.24 -7.12
C GLN A 74 3.30 1.72 -6.83
N LYS A 75 2.35 2.06 -7.71
CA LYS A 75 0.95 1.67 -7.62
C LYS A 75 0.56 0.78 -8.79
N GLU A 76 -0.44 -0.09 -8.61
CA GLU A 76 -0.97 -0.92 -9.69
C GLU A 76 -1.65 -0.04 -10.76
N LYS A 77 -2.42 0.96 -10.32
CA LYS A 77 -3.01 2.00 -11.17
C LYS A 77 -2.71 3.39 -10.60
N THR A 78 -2.67 4.40 -11.48
CA THR A 78 -2.35 5.79 -11.12
C THR A 78 -3.25 6.36 -10.02
N ASN A 79 -4.53 5.98 -9.99
CA ASN A 79 -5.51 6.49 -9.03
C ASN A 79 -5.66 5.63 -7.77
N ASP A 80 -4.81 4.62 -7.60
CA ASP A 80 -4.84 3.82 -6.39
C ASP A 80 -4.29 4.62 -5.20
N ILE A 81 -4.76 4.26 -4.01
CA ILE A 81 -4.36 4.91 -2.76
C ILE A 81 -3.44 4.03 -1.92
N ILE A 82 -3.10 2.84 -2.40
CA ILE A 82 -2.10 1.96 -1.80
C ILE A 82 -1.11 1.51 -2.88
N GLY A 83 0.11 1.17 -2.46
CA GLY A 83 1.16 0.69 -3.33
C GLY A 83 2.34 0.14 -2.55
N VAL A 84 3.45 -0.10 -3.24
CA VAL A 84 4.70 -0.56 -2.65
C VAL A 84 5.77 0.53 -2.75
N CYS A 85 6.53 0.74 -1.69
CA CYS A 85 7.67 1.63 -1.73
C CYS A 85 8.87 0.94 -2.40
N VAL A 86 9.39 1.53 -3.47
CA VAL A 86 10.54 0.98 -4.22
C VAL A 86 11.88 1.58 -3.79
N HIS A 87 11.90 2.42 -2.75
CA HIS A 87 13.16 2.99 -2.25
C HIS A 87 14.01 1.92 -1.56
N GLU A 88 15.22 1.65 -2.05
CA GLU A 88 16.05 0.53 -1.60
C GLU A 88 16.39 0.58 -0.10
N LYS A 89 16.54 1.77 0.50
CA LYS A 89 16.80 1.88 1.96
C LYS A 89 15.61 1.46 2.84
N ARG A 90 14.39 1.38 2.29
CA ARG A 90 13.19 0.91 3.02
C ARG A 90 12.95 -0.58 2.84
N ARG A 91 13.74 -1.24 2.01
CA ARG A 91 13.65 -2.68 1.77
C ARG A 91 14.18 -3.43 2.99
N LEU A 92 13.38 -4.33 3.55
CA LEU A 92 13.88 -5.28 4.54
C LEU A 92 14.83 -6.27 3.87
N ALA A 93 15.91 -6.61 4.58
CA ALA A 93 16.73 -7.74 4.19
C ALA A 93 15.87 -9.00 4.25
N VAL A 94 15.49 -9.51 3.07
CA VAL A 94 14.86 -10.83 2.98
C VAL A 94 15.96 -11.82 3.32
N SER A 95 15.99 -12.28 4.58
CA SER A 95 16.79 -13.43 4.93
C SER A 95 16.27 -14.58 4.10
N GLY A 96 17.01 -14.97 3.06
CA GLY A 96 16.75 -16.18 2.31
C GLY A 96 16.67 -17.30 3.34
N LYS A 97 15.46 -17.81 3.59
CA LYS A 97 15.33 -19.11 4.20
C LYS A 97 15.73 -20.09 3.11
N ASP A 98 16.88 -20.70 3.35
CA ASP A 98 17.30 -21.96 2.75
C ASP A 98 16.10 -22.90 2.58
N GLU A 99 15.94 -23.44 1.38
CA GLU A 99 15.28 -24.74 1.24
C GLU A 99 16.04 -25.55 0.18
N GLN A 100 16.37 -26.78 0.61
CA GLN A 100 17.36 -27.72 0.09
C GLN A 100 16.95 -28.41 -1.21
#